data_AF-A0A976KD65-F1
#
_entry.id   AF-A0A976KD65-F1
#
_cell.length_a   1.000
_cell.length_b   1.000
_cell.length_c   1.000
_cell.angle_alpha   90.00
_cell.angle_beta   90.00
_cell.angle_gamma   90.00
#
_symmetry.space_group_name_H-M   'P 1'
#
loop_
_entity.id
_entity.type
_entity.pdbx_description
1 polymer ?
#
loop_
_entity_poly.entity_id
_entity_poly.type
_entity_poly.pdbx_seq_one_letter_code
_entity_poly.pdbx_strand_id
1 'polypeptide(L)'
;MRARLFTHILFILYCVEAGALFVLAPWSGGWERAVVQLPWLPVRDLLLNTMFRSAVTGFGFLHLVWAAHDLDLLFSRRKEPTTQPEAD
;
A
#
# COMPACT_ATOMS: atom_id res chain seq x y z
N MET A 1 -12.50 -6.62 -21.86
CA MET A 1 -11.43 -5.64 -21.51
C MET A 1 -11.75 -4.79 -20.29
N ARG A 2 -12.96 -4.21 -20.14
CA ARG A 2 -13.35 -3.37 -18.98
C ARG A 2 -13.27 -4.06 -17.61
N ALA A 3 -13.69 -5.32 -17.50
CA ALA A 3 -13.61 -6.07 -16.24
C ALA A 3 -12.18 -6.22 -15.71
N ARG A 4 -11.20 -6.39 -16.61
CA ARG A 4 -9.77 -6.51 -16.26
C ARG A 4 -9.20 -5.19 -15.73
N LEU A 5 -9.66 -4.06 -16.27
CA LEU A 5 -9.30 -2.73 -15.74
C LEU A 5 -9.87 -2.51 -14.35
N PHE A 6 -11.14 -2.89 -14.14
CA PHE A 6 -11.81 -2.74 -12.85
C PHE A 6 -11.10 -3.54 -11.73
N THR A 7 -10.77 -4.81 -11.99
CA THR A 7 -9.99 -5.62 -11.04
C THR A 7 -8.61 -5.05 -10.76
N HIS A 8 -7.96 -4.42 -11.75
CA HIS A 8 -6.66 -3.78 -11.56
C HIS A 8 -6.76 -2.54 -10.67
N ILE A 9 -7.76 -1.69 -10.89
CA ILE A 9 -7.99 -0.50 -10.06
C ILE A 9 -8.28 -0.91 -8.62
N LEU A 10 -9.11 -1.93 -8.41
CA LEU A 10 -9.37 -2.47 -7.07
C LEU A 10 -8.11 -3.03 -6.42
N PHE A 11 -7.26 -3.72 -7.18
CA PHE A 11 -5.99 -4.23 -6.69
C PHE A 11 -5.06 -3.09 -6.23
N ILE A 12 -4.93 -2.03 -7.03
CA ILE A 12 -4.13 -0.85 -6.67
C ILE A 12 -4.72 -0.18 -5.42
N LEU A 13 -6.04 0.01 -5.37
CA LEU A 13 -6.72 0.62 -4.22
C LEU A 13 -6.46 -0.19 -2.94
N TYR A 14 -6.56 -1.52 -3.02
CA TYR A 14 -6.24 -2.42 -1.92
C TYR A 14 -4.77 -2.29 -1.48
N CYS A 15 -3.82 -2.24 -2.42
CA CYS A 15 -2.40 -2.06 -2.08
C CYS A 15 -2.13 -0.72 -1.39
N VAL A 16 -2.78 0.36 -1.83
CA VAL A 16 -2.69 1.68 -1.19
C VAL A 16 -3.31 1.65 0.20
N GLU A 17 -4.50 1.07 0.35
CA GLU A 17 -5.20 0.96 1.63
C GLU A 17 -4.40 0.12 2.63
N ALA A 18 -3.92 -1.05 2.22
CA ALA A 18 -3.06 -1.91 3.04
C ALA A 18 -1.75 -1.20 3.42
N GLY A 19 -1.09 -0.53 2.47
CA GLY A 19 0.11 0.27 2.73
C GLY A 19 -0.14 1.39 3.74
N ALA A 20 -1.24 2.14 3.58
CA ALA A 20 -1.65 3.18 4.51
C ALA A 20 -1.94 2.62 5.91
N LEU A 21 -2.61 1.46 6.00
CA LEU A 21 -2.83 0.78 7.28
C LEU A 21 -1.51 0.35 7.90
N PHE A 22 -0.56 -0.20 7.16
CA PHE A 22 0.76 -0.55 7.69
C PHE A 22 1.55 0.68 8.18
N VAL A 23 1.41 1.82 7.52
CA VAL A 23 2.04 3.07 7.96
C VAL A 23 1.33 3.65 9.18
N LEU A 24 0.00 3.68 9.22
CA LEU A 24 -0.76 4.40 10.26
C LEU A 24 -1.08 3.55 11.49
N ALA A 25 -1.36 2.25 11.31
CA ALA A 25 -1.73 1.34 12.39
C ALA A 25 -0.72 1.38 13.54
N PRO A 26 0.60 1.20 13.34
CA PRO A 26 1.54 1.18 14.45
C PRO A 26 1.57 2.49 15.22
N TRP A 27 1.23 3.64 14.64
CA TRP A 27 1.20 4.94 15.33
C TRP A 27 -0.17 5.32 15.88
N SER A 28 -1.18 4.47 15.66
CA SER A 28 -2.53 4.71 16.16
C SER A 28 -2.67 4.32 17.63
N GLY A 29 -3.51 5.05 18.37
CA GLY A 29 -3.88 4.65 19.75
C GLY A 29 -4.67 3.34 19.82
N GLY A 30 -5.12 2.79 18.69
CA GLY A 30 -5.68 1.43 18.60
C GLY A 30 -4.62 0.35 18.74
N TRP A 31 -3.43 0.57 18.17
CA TRP A 31 -2.32 -0.38 18.24
C TRP A 31 -1.81 -0.58 19.66
N GLU A 32 -1.58 0.50 20.41
CA GLU A 32 -1.17 0.39 21.81
C GLU A 32 -2.20 -0.36 22.65
N ARG A 33 -3.50 -0.11 22.46
CA ARG A 33 -4.55 -0.84 23.16
C ARG A 33 -4.55 -2.33 22.81
N ALA A 34 -4.42 -2.68 21.53
CA ALA A 34 -4.36 -4.07 21.10
C ALA A 34 -3.11 -4.78 21.65
N VAL A 35 -1.95 -4.12 21.59
CA VAL A 35 -0.67 -4.67 22.03
C VAL A 35 -0.61 -4.86 23.55
N VAL A 36 -1.24 -3.96 24.33
CA VAL A 36 -1.32 -4.09 25.79
C VAL A 36 -2.23 -5.24 26.23
N GLN A 37 -3.20 -5.63 25.40
CA GLN A 37 -4.05 -6.78 25.68
C GLN A 37 -3.36 -8.14 25.41
N LEU A 38 -2.17 -8.16 24.80
CA LEU A 38 -1.44 -9.41 24.60
C LEU A 38 -0.94 -9.98 25.94
N PRO A 39 -1.15 -11.29 26.19
CA PRO A 39 -0.70 -11.95 27.42
C PRO A 39 0.82 -12.13 27.51
N TRP A 40 1.55 -11.91 26.41
CA TRP A 40 2.97 -12.26 26.28
C TRP A 40 3.89 -11.03 26.37
N LEU A 41 4.55 -10.84 27.52
CA LEU A 41 5.38 -9.66 27.81
C LEU A 41 6.50 -9.37 26.77
N PRO A 42 7.36 -10.32 26.37
CA PRO A 42 8.45 -10.00 25.45
C PRO A 42 7.96 -9.64 24.04
N VAL A 43 6.82 -10.18 23.61
CA VAL A 43 6.18 -9.81 22.33
C VAL A 43 5.62 -8.40 22.43
N ARG A 44 4.99 -8.06 23.56
CA ARG A 44 4.48 -6.71 23.82
C ARG A 44 5.59 -5.65 23.75
N ASP A 45 6.73 -5.89 24.40
CA ASP A 45 7.85 -4.94 24.35
C ASP A 45 8.43 -4.79 22.95
N LEU A 46 8.48 -5.88 22.18
CA LEU A 46 8.91 -5.83 20.78
C LEU A 46 7.95 -5.00 19.91
N LEU A 47 6.63 -5.19 20.06
CA LEU A 47 5.62 -4.47 19.27
C LEU A 47 5.44 -3.00 19.68
N LEU A 48 5.80 -2.65 20.92
CA LEU A 48 5.83 -1.26 21.39
C LEU A 48 7.15 -0.55 21.04
N ASN A 49 8.20 -1.31 20.71
CA ASN A 49 9.49 -0.74 20.34
C ASN A 49 9.38 0.11 19.07
N THR A 50 9.87 1.35 19.14
CA THR A 50 9.93 2.30 18.03
C THR A 50 10.63 1.72 16.80
N MET A 51 11.67 0.90 16.98
CA MET A 51 12.36 0.25 15.86
C MET A 51 11.44 -0.70 15.10
N PHE A 52 10.65 -1.51 15.81
CA PHE A 52 9.70 -2.42 15.19
C PHE A 52 8.57 -1.66 14.50
N ARG A 53 8.00 -0.64 15.17
CA ARG A 53 6.99 0.26 14.58
C ARG A 53 7.53 0.91 13.29
N SER A 54 8.79 1.34 13.29
CA SER A 54 9.45 1.91 12.10
C SER A 54 9.61 0.88 10.97
N ALA A 55 9.96 -0.37 11.28
CA ALA A 55 10.06 -1.44 10.27
C ALA A 55 8.70 -1.75 9.64
N VAL A 56 7.64 -1.82 10.45
CA VAL A 56 6.25 -1.99 9.97
C VAL A 56 5.85 -0.83 9.04
N THR A 57 6.19 0.41 9.40
CA THR A 57 5.92 1.55 8.52
C THR A 57 6.75 1.58 7.26
N GLY A 58 8.02 1.18 7.33
CA GLY A 58 8.88 1.04 6.15
C GLY A 58 8.27 0.05 5.16
N PHE A 59 7.77 -1.08 5.66
CA PHE A 59 7.06 -2.06 4.83
C PHE A 59 5.79 -1.49 4.17
N GLY A 60 4.99 -0.72 4.92
CA GLY A 60 3.84 0.00 4.36
C GLY A 60 4.23 1.01 3.28
N PHE A 61 5.37 1.69 3.45
CA PHE A 61 5.89 2.64 2.47
C PHE A 61 6.30 1.96 1.16
N LEU A 62 6.93 0.77 1.23
CA LEU A 62 7.22 -0.03 0.03
C LEU A 62 5.95 -0.39 -0.74
N HIS A 63 4.87 -0.73 -0.02
CA HIS A 63 3.55 -1.00 -0.63
C HIS A 63 3.00 0.22 -1.38
N LEU A 64 3.10 1.41 -0.77
CA LEU A 64 2.65 2.66 -1.37
C LEU A 64 3.46 3.02 -2.63
N VAL A 65 4.79 2.89 -2.57
CA VAL A 65 5.67 3.15 -3.72
C VAL A 65 5.37 2.18 -4.86
N TRP A 66 5.16 0.90 -4.56
CA TRP A 66 4.85 -0.10 -5.56
C TRP A 66 3.48 0.15 -6.21
N ALA A 67 2.47 0.49 -5.41
CA ALA A 67 1.15 0.85 -5.92
C ALA A 67 1.19 2.12 -6.79
N ALA A 68 1.98 3.13 -6.41
CA ALA A 68 2.17 4.34 -7.19
C ALA A 68 2.85 4.06 -8.54
N HIS A 69 3.84 3.16 -8.55
CA HIS A 69 4.52 2.74 -9.78
C HIS A 69 3.56 1.99 -10.73
N ASP A 70 2.75 1.05 -10.21
CA ASP A 70 1.77 0.34 -11.03
C ASP A 70 0.70 1.28 -11.59
N LEU A 71 0.29 2.28 -10.80
CA LEU A 71 -0.64 3.32 -11.23
C LEU A 71 -0.06 4.17 -12.37
N ASP A 72 1.20 4.60 -12.29
CA ASP A 72 1.87 5.38 -13.34
C ASP A 72 1.96 4.60 -14.67
N LEU A 73 2.26 3.30 -14.61
CA LEU A 73 2.26 2.43 -15.80
C LEU A 73 0.89 2.33 -16.46
N LEU A 74 -0.19 2.28 -15.68
CA LEU A 74 -1.56 2.28 -16.23
C LEU A 74 -1.91 3.61 -16.90
N PHE A 75 -1.48 4.74 -16.33
CA PHE A 75 -1.68 6.06 -16.93
C PHE A 75 -0.88 6.25 -18.21
N SER A 76 0.36 5.77 -18.24
CA SER A 76 1.24 5.85 -19.42
C SER A 76 0.71 5.01 -20.59
N ARG A 77 0.17 3.80 -20.34
CA ARG A 77 -0.49 2.98 -21.38
C ARG A 77 -1.76 3.61 -21.95
N ARG A 78 -2.45 4.46 -21.19
CA ARG A 78 -3.63 5.19 -21.70
C ARG A 78 -3.22 6.36 -22.61
N LYS A 79 -1.96 6.76 -22.57
CA LYS A 79 -1.42 7.95 -23.22
C LYS A 79 -0.70 7.65 -24.54
N GLU A 80 -0.92 6.48 -25.15
CA GLU A 80 -0.66 6.27 -26.59
C GLU A 80 -1.88 6.77 -27.38
N PRO A 81 -1.92 8.06 -27.79
CA PRO A 81 -2.84 8.51 -28.80
C PRO A 81 -2.54 7.77 -30.10
N THR A 82 -3.61 7.31 -30.72
CA THR A 82 -3.70 6.81 -32.08
C THR A 82 -2.93 7.74 -33.02
N THR A 83 -1.66 7.45 -33.27
CA THR A 83 -0.99 7.97 -34.47
C THR A 83 -1.45 7.06 -35.58
N GLN A 84 -2.64 7.33 -36.12
CA GLN A 84 -2.98 6.84 -37.45
C GLN A 84 -1.96 7.46 -38.39
N PRO A 85 -1.18 6.68 -39.16
CA PRO A 85 -0.58 7.23 -40.35
C PRO A 85 -1.74 7.53 -41.29
N GLU A 86 -2.09 8.81 -41.37
CA GLU A 86 -2.84 9.36 -42.50
C GLU A 86 -2.08 9.03 -43.79
N ALA A 87 -2.87 8.67 -44.79
CA ALA A 87 -2.56 8.22 -46.14
C ALA A 87 -1.25 8.73 -46.76
N ASP A 88 -0.61 7.85 -47.54
CA ASP A 88 -0.18 8.08 -48.93
C ASP A 88 -0.09 6.74 -49.68
#